data_AF-A0A4P9VHC4-F1
#
_entry.id   AF-A0A4P9VHC4-F1
#
_cell.length_a   1.000
_cell.length_b   1.000
_cell.length_c   1.000
_cell.angle_alpha   90.00
_cell.angle_beta   90.00
_cell.angle_gamma   90.00
#
_symmetry.space_group_name_H-M   'P 1'
#
loop_
_entity.id
_entity.type
_entity.pdbx_description
1 polymer ?
#
loop_
_entity_poly.entity_id
_entity_poly.type
_entity_poly.pdbx_seq_one_letter_code
_entity_poly.pdbx_strand_id
1 'polypeptide(L)'
;MYASTTDQFVENTDLIQAPKREKLSKSVRKILYVSQGGTMDKWDGDIVPYMWEPMDCLQLRSFSAVIFVGPARTSKTVSLVDGWAVDTIANDPADMLIVQISEEKAREFSKKRLTPAILACPETAAALSPRAYDNNVHDKILKAGNYLKIGWPSKNIFASSDWKRVLLTDYDRMEQNVGGEGSPFLLAGKRTQTFMSSGMVLAESSPGFEITDPNFRLEHKHEAPPTEGILSLYNQGDRRLFYWQCTDCREWFEPDFDLLVWDKEEPDPSKASEHVTMACPHCGVEHEEKQKPEFNLKGRWLRQGEYLDKQGRKHGEPRITRFASFWQKGPTATFQTWNELVYKYKAALIEYERTGSFQSLKTTINTDQGKAFTPPREMTCSAGDLADRATNYGDRVVPEWVRFLTAAVDIQAGKNARFVVQVIGWGVDLEHIVLDRFDISQSNRPGNVQVKPGSYVEDWDLITEQVIKKAIP
;
A
#
# COMPACT_ATOMS: atom_id res chain seq x y z
N MET A 1 55.80 16.41 -3.19
CA MET A 1 55.97 15.95 -4.58
C MET A 1 54.64 16.19 -5.26
N TYR A 2 54.51 17.21 -6.10
CA TYR A 2 53.25 17.50 -6.78
C TYR A 2 53.02 16.43 -7.85
N ALA A 3 51.82 15.84 -7.90
CA ALA A 3 51.44 14.88 -8.93
C ALA A 3 51.64 15.50 -10.32
N SER A 4 52.14 14.73 -11.28
CA SER A 4 52.34 15.25 -12.64
C SER A 4 50.98 15.60 -13.26
N THR A 5 50.96 16.53 -14.22
CA THR A 5 49.73 16.93 -14.91
C THR A 5 49.03 15.73 -15.57
N THR A 6 49.80 14.72 -15.98
CA THR A 6 49.29 13.45 -16.52
C THR A 6 48.63 12.60 -15.45
N ASP A 7 49.22 12.49 -14.25
CA ASP A 7 48.63 11.75 -13.13
C ASP A 7 47.30 12.39 -12.71
N GLN A 8 47.24 13.73 -12.66
CA GLN A 8 46.01 14.47 -12.39
C GLN A 8 44.96 14.27 -13.48
N PHE A 9 45.36 14.15 -14.75
CA PHE A 9 44.42 13.90 -15.85
C PHE A 9 43.85 12.49 -15.78
N VAL A 10 44.68 11.47 -15.52
CA VAL A 10 44.25 10.07 -15.34
C VAL A 10 43.33 9.94 -14.13
N GLU A 11 43.69 10.56 -13.00
CA GLU A 11 42.88 10.54 -11.77
C GLU A 11 41.52 11.23 -11.95
N ASN A 12 41.42 12.24 -12.81
CA ASN A 12 40.15 12.92 -13.13
C ASN A 12 39.39 12.31 -14.32
N THR A 13 39.96 11.33 -15.03
CA THR A 13 39.30 10.73 -16.21
C THR A 13 38.01 10.02 -15.81
N ASP A 14 37.96 9.41 -14.62
CA ASP A 14 36.77 8.77 -14.07
C ASP A 14 35.64 9.77 -13.75
N LEU A 15 35.96 11.04 -13.51
CA LEU A 15 34.96 12.10 -13.29
C LEU A 15 34.26 12.55 -14.59
N ILE A 16 34.86 12.26 -15.74
CA ILE A 16 34.39 12.68 -17.08
C ILE A 16 33.64 11.52 -17.78
N GLN A 17 33.66 10.31 -17.22
CA GLN A 17 32.94 9.17 -17.78
C GLN A 17 31.42 9.32 -17.64
N ALA A 18 30.70 8.85 -18.66
CA ALA A 18 29.25 8.80 -18.61
C ALA A 18 28.79 7.86 -17.47
N PRO A 19 27.71 8.19 -16.75
CA PRO A 19 27.18 7.34 -15.69
C PRO A 19 26.90 5.92 -16.18
N LYS A 20 27.21 4.92 -15.35
CA LYS A 20 26.95 3.52 -15.68
C LYS A 20 25.44 3.31 -15.87
N ARG A 21 25.02 2.84 -17.04
CA ARG A 21 23.60 2.61 -17.39
C ARG A 21 23.06 1.27 -16.88
N GLU A 22 23.50 0.83 -15.72
CA GLU A 22 22.96 -0.36 -15.06
C GLU A 22 21.73 0.02 -14.23
N LYS A 23 20.72 -0.85 -14.22
CA LYS A 23 19.54 -0.73 -13.36
C LYS A 23 19.95 -0.58 -11.89
N LEU A 24 19.36 0.38 -11.18
CA LEU A 24 19.65 0.66 -9.77
C LEU A 24 19.65 -0.61 -8.92
N SER A 25 18.63 -1.45 -9.05
CA SER A 25 18.52 -2.72 -8.31
C SER A 25 19.74 -3.64 -8.48
N LYS A 26 20.27 -3.76 -9.70
CA LYS A 26 21.44 -4.58 -10.02
C LYS A 26 22.73 -3.96 -9.53
N SER A 27 22.85 -2.65 -9.65
CA SER A 27 24.01 -1.90 -9.17
C SER A 27 24.13 -1.99 -7.65
N VAL A 28 23.04 -1.68 -6.93
CA VAL A 28 22.96 -1.73 -5.47
C VAL A 28 23.28 -3.13 -4.94
N ARG A 29 22.81 -4.19 -5.60
CA ARG A 29 23.18 -5.57 -5.25
C ARG A 29 24.70 -5.80 -5.26
N LYS A 30 25.47 -5.07 -6.06
CA LYS A 30 26.93 -5.21 -6.13
C LYS A 30 27.66 -4.42 -5.04
N ILE A 31 27.17 -3.21 -4.74
CA ILE A 31 27.91 -2.20 -3.96
C ILE A 31 27.35 -1.93 -2.56
N LEU A 32 26.11 -2.28 -2.27
CA LEU A 32 25.51 -2.01 -0.96
C LEU A 32 25.92 -3.06 0.06
N TYR A 33 26.44 -2.59 1.18
CA TYR A 33 26.67 -3.38 2.39
C TYR A 33 25.77 -2.87 3.50
N VAL A 34 25.21 -3.79 4.27
CA VAL A 34 24.30 -3.52 5.38
C VAL A 34 24.85 -4.12 6.66
N SER A 35 24.64 -3.44 7.78
CA SER A 35 25.06 -3.99 9.07
C SER A 35 24.13 -5.14 9.49
N GLN A 36 24.69 -6.32 9.73
CA GLN A 36 24.01 -7.46 10.33
C GLN A 36 24.84 -7.98 11.50
N GLY A 37 24.32 -7.98 12.72
CA GLY A 37 25.03 -8.52 13.88
C GLY A 37 26.38 -7.86 14.21
N GLY A 38 26.61 -6.62 13.75
CA GLY A 38 27.88 -5.90 13.95
C GLY A 38 28.91 -6.07 12.82
N THR A 39 28.66 -6.97 11.86
CA THR A 39 29.43 -7.08 10.60
C THR A 39 28.74 -6.32 9.47
N MET A 40 29.50 -5.92 8.46
CA MET A 40 28.98 -5.32 7.23
C MET A 40 28.91 -6.41 6.17
N ASP A 41 27.70 -6.84 5.85
CA ASP A 41 27.42 -7.92 4.91
C ASP A 41 26.82 -7.36 3.63
N LYS A 42 27.09 -8.03 2.51
CA LYS A 42 26.56 -7.60 1.21
C LYS A 42 25.05 -7.73 1.20
N TRP A 43 24.36 -6.69 0.76
CA TRP A 43 22.91 -6.72 0.65
C TRP A 43 22.46 -7.68 -0.45
N ASP A 44 21.57 -8.62 -0.10
CA ASP A 44 20.98 -9.54 -1.05
C ASP A 44 19.55 -9.10 -1.45
N GLY A 45 19.46 -8.54 -2.66
CA GLY A 45 18.19 -8.12 -3.25
C GLY A 45 17.28 -9.27 -3.67
N ASP A 46 17.76 -10.51 -3.77
CA ASP A 46 16.93 -11.66 -4.14
C ASP A 46 15.97 -12.06 -3.00
N ILE A 47 16.25 -11.62 -1.77
CA ILE A 47 15.38 -11.79 -0.59
C ILE A 47 14.16 -10.86 -0.65
N VAL A 48 14.27 -9.73 -1.35
CA VAL A 48 13.22 -8.69 -1.47
C VAL A 48 12.98 -8.27 -2.93
N PRO A 49 12.64 -9.20 -3.83
CA PRO A 49 12.56 -8.95 -5.27
C PRO A 49 11.51 -7.91 -5.66
N TYR A 50 10.48 -7.72 -4.83
CA TYR A 50 9.47 -6.68 -5.00
C TYR A 50 10.05 -5.24 -4.93
N MET A 51 11.25 -5.04 -4.38
CA MET A 51 11.92 -3.74 -4.33
C MET A 51 12.61 -3.35 -5.64
N TRP A 52 12.82 -4.29 -6.57
CA TRP A 52 13.61 -4.02 -7.78
C TRP A 52 12.98 -2.96 -8.68
N GLU A 53 11.67 -3.07 -8.93
CA GLU A 53 10.97 -2.12 -9.79
C GLU A 53 10.84 -0.72 -9.18
N PRO A 54 10.50 -0.56 -7.89
CA PRO A 54 10.61 0.72 -7.18
C PRO A 54 11.99 1.36 -7.30
N MET A 55 13.07 0.57 -7.08
CA MET A 55 14.45 1.06 -7.21
C MET A 55 14.75 1.50 -8.64
N ASP A 56 14.46 0.67 -9.63
CA ASP A 56 14.74 0.99 -11.03
C ASP A 56 14.00 2.24 -11.50
N CYS A 57 12.81 2.53 -10.96
CA CYS A 57 12.06 3.74 -11.27
C CYS A 57 12.77 5.04 -10.84
N LEU A 58 13.67 5.01 -9.85
CA LEU A 58 14.44 6.19 -9.40
C LEU A 58 15.43 6.71 -10.45
N GLN A 59 15.76 5.90 -11.46
CA GLN A 59 16.64 6.29 -12.57
C GLN A 59 15.85 6.65 -13.85
N LEU A 60 14.53 6.45 -13.88
CA LEU A 60 13.71 6.70 -15.07
C LEU A 60 13.31 8.18 -15.18
N ARG A 61 13.74 8.82 -16.27
CA ARG A 61 13.46 10.25 -16.56
C ARG A 61 11.99 10.56 -16.87
N SER A 62 11.17 9.53 -17.10
CA SER A 62 9.71 9.69 -17.24
C SER A 62 9.05 10.06 -15.91
N PHE A 63 9.71 9.77 -14.79
CA PHE A 63 9.22 10.08 -13.46
C PHE A 63 10.01 11.24 -12.85
N SER A 64 9.31 12.07 -12.08
CA SER A 64 9.92 13.08 -11.20
C SER A 64 9.77 12.72 -9.72
N ALA A 65 8.99 11.69 -9.41
CA ALA A 65 8.93 11.15 -8.06
C ALA A 65 8.70 9.64 -8.05
N VAL A 66 9.21 8.99 -7.01
CA VAL A 66 8.89 7.62 -6.62
C VAL A 66 8.28 7.66 -5.23
N ILE A 67 7.07 7.11 -5.09
CA ILE A 67 6.33 7.03 -3.82
C ILE A 67 6.24 5.57 -3.43
N PHE A 68 6.70 5.22 -2.24
CA PHE A 68 6.61 3.84 -1.74
C PHE A 68 5.85 3.80 -0.41
N VAL A 69 4.63 3.28 -0.49
CA VAL A 69 3.82 2.95 0.66
C VAL A 69 4.05 1.49 1.01
N GLY A 70 4.39 1.20 2.25
CA GLY A 70 4.43 -0.18 2.69
C GLY A 70 4.64 -0.33 4.18
N PRO A 71 4.37 -1.51 4.72
CA PRO A 71 4.55 -1.78 6.13
C PRO A 71 6.02 -1.68 6.53
N ALA A 72 6.29 -1.79 7.83
CA ALA A 72 7.61 -2.11 8.32
C ALA A 72 8.09 -3.44 7.70
N ARG A 73 9.39 -3.75 7.85
CA ARG A 73 9.95 -5.07 7.47
C ARG A 73 9.89 -5.42 5.98
N THR A 74 9.79 -4.42 5.10
CA THR A 74 9.80 -4.57 3.63
C THR A 74 11.15 -4.31 2.97
N SER A 75 12.20 -3.94 3.72
CA SER A 75 13.47 -3.44 3.14
C SER A 75 13.35 -2.08 2.44
N LYS A 76 12.25 -1.32 2.63
CA LYS A 76 12.06 0.00 2.01
C LYS A 76 13.23 0.96 2.24
N THR A 77 13.63 1.18 3.49
CA THR A 77 14.75 2.07 3.84
C THR A 77 16.08 1.56 3.28
N VAL A 78 16.38 0.26 3.42
CA VAL A 78 17.63 -0.33 2.89
C VAL A 78 17.72 -0.14 1.37
N SER A 79 16.65 -0.51 0.66
CA SER A 79 16.69 -0.64 -0.80
C SER A 79 16.56 0.73 -1.47
N LEU A 80 15.65 1.59 -0.98
CA LEU A 80 15.34 2.87 -1.61
C LEU A 80 16.18 4.03 -1.04
N VAL A 81 16.50 4.04 0.25
CA VAL A 81 17.26 5.14 0.88
C VAL A 81 18.75 4.84 0.81
N ASP A 82 19.22 3.77 1.47
CA ASP A 82 20.65 3.46 1.50
C ASP A 82 21.14 3.11 0.10
N GLY A 83 20.43 2.22 -0.60
CA GLY A 83 20.76 1.77 -1.95
C GLY A 83 20.89 2.91 -2.95
N TRP A 84 19.94 3.84 -2.98
CA TRP A 84 20.02 4.97 -3.89
C TRP A 84 21.12 5.95 -3.52
N ALA A 85 21.42 6.13 -2.23
CA ALA A 85 22.55 6.93 -1.77
C ALA A 85 23.89 6.33 -2.21
N VAL A 86 24.13 5.03 -1.99
CA VAL A 86 25.40 4.40 -2.41
C VAL A 86 25.57 4.35 -3.94
N ASP A 87 24.49 4.10 -4.70
CA ASP A 87 24.54 4.15 -6.17
C ASP A 87 24.82 5.57 -6.68
N THR A 88 24.22 6.57 -6.05
CA THR A 88 24.53 7.98 -6.33
C THR A 88 26.00 8.26 -6.11
N ILE A 89 26.58 7.79 -5.02
CA ILE A 89 28.00 8.02 -4.72
C ILE A 89 28.92 7.31 -5.71
N ALA A 90 28.63 6.06 -6.05
CA ALA A 90 29.53 5.22 -6.85
C ALA A 90 29.40 5.43 -8.36
N ASN A 91 28.20 5.67 -8.88
CA ASN A 91 27.92 5.51 -10.32
C ASN A 91 27.32 6.74 -11.01
N ASP A 92 26.58 7.60 -10.30
CA ASP A 92 26.09 8.88 -10.83
C ASP A 92 26.16 9.97 -9.73
N PRO A 93 27.37 10.44 -9.36
CA PRO A 93 27.56 11.50 -8.38
C PRO A 93 26.66 12.70 -8.64
N ALA A 94 25.90 13.07 -7.62
CA ALA A 94 24.89 14.13 -7.71
C ALA A 94 24.62 14.72 -6.32
N ASP A 95 24.22 15.99 -6.30
CA ASP A 95 23.77 16.61 -5.06
C ASP A 95 22.49 15.92 -4.58
N MET A 96 22.55 15.43 -3.34
CA MET A 96 21.49 14.63 -2.73
C MET A 96 21.15 15.14 -1.32
N LEU A 97 19.87 15.36 -1.07
CA LEU A 97 19.33 15.65 0.25
C LEU A 97 18.58 14.43 0.79
N ILE A 98 19.00 13.92 1.94
CA ILE A 98 18.34 12.85 2.69
C ILE A 98 17.69 13.47 3.92
N VAL A 99 16.36 13.48 3.98
CA VAL A 99 15.57 14.07 5.06
C VAL A 99 15.04 12.96 5.97
N GLN A 100 15.56 12.93 7.19
CA GLN A 100 15.09 12.09 8.30
C GLN A 100 14.01 12.82 9.11
N ILE A 101 13.27 12.12 9.97
CA ILE A 101 12.13 12.71 10.71
C ILE A 101 12.53 13.78 11.76
N SER A 102 13.78 13.79 12.21
CA SER A 102 14.31 14.75 13.18
C SER A 102 15.83 14.88 13.05
N GLU A 103 16.42 15.93 13.64
CA GLU A 103 17.88 16.11 13.64
C GLU A 103 18.61 14.94 14.32
N GLU A 104 18.06 14.43 15.43
CA GLU A 104 18.62 13.27 16.13
C GLU A 104 18.64 12.03 15.22
N LYS A 105 17.55 11.79 14.49
CA LYS A 105 17.45 10.66 13.56
C LYS A 105 18.34 10.84 12.32
N ALA A 106 18.51 12.07 11.83
CA ALA A 106 19.51 12.43 10.82
C ALA A 106 20.93 12.05 11.27
N ARG A 107 21.30 12.42 12.49
CA ARG A 107 22.60 12.11 13.10
C ARG A 107 22.79 10.62 13.31
N GLU A 108 21.77 9.93 13.80
CA GLU A 108 21.79 8.47 14.00
C GLU A 108 21.97 7.73 12.67
N PHE A 109 21.15 8.06 11.66
CA PHE A 109 21.22 7.48 10.33
C PHE A 109 22.61 7.65 9.71
N SER A 110 23.15 8.87 9.75
CA SER A 110 24.47 9.14 9.19
C SER A 110 25.58 8.32 9.84
N LYS A 111 25.61 8.26 11.18
CA LYS A 111 26.68 7.59 11.93
C LYS A 111 26.57 6.07 11.90
N LYS A 112 25.37 5.53 12.12
CA LYS A 112 25.17 4.09 12.32
C LYS A 112 24.90 3.32 11.04
N ARG A 113 24.52 4.01 9.95
CA ARG A 113 24.00 3.36 8.75
C ARG A 113 24.70 3.82 7.48
N LEU A 114 24.57 5.10 7.13
CA LEU A 114 25.09 5.64 5.86
C LEU A 114 26.62 5.61 5.82
N THR A 115 27.30 6.16 6.84
CA THR A 115 28.78 6.21 6.85
C THR A 115 29.39 4.80 6.83
N PRO A 116 28.96 3.82 7.66
CA PRO A 116 29.44 2.45 7.55
C PRO A 116 29.18 1.81 6.18
N ALA A 117 27.99 2.01 5.58
CA ALA A 117 27.68 1.48 4.25
C ALA A 117 28.60 2.04 3.16
N ILE A 118 28.89 3.34 3.19
CA ILE A 118 29.82 3.99 2.25
C ILE A 118 31.24 3.47 2.41
N LEU A 119 31.71 3.27 3.65
CA LEU A 119 33.08 2.83 3.91
C LEU A 119 33.29 1.34 3.64
N ALA A 120 32.23 0.52 3.72
CA ALA A 120 32.31 -0.92 3.50
C ALA A 120 32.52 -1.31 2.02
N CYS A 121 32.11 -0.46 1.07
CA CYS A 121 32.33 -0.67 -0.36
C CYS A 121 33.52 0.16 -0.86
N PRO A 122 34.55 -0.47 -1.46
CA PRO A 122 35.74 0.24 -1.96
C PRO A 122 35.41 1.37 -2.93
N GLU A 123 34.44 1.16 -3.83
CA GLU A 123 34.02 2.13 -4.84
C GLU A 123 33.40 3.38 -4.20
N THR A 124 32.49 3.22 -3.24
CA THR A 124 31.87 4.36 -2.54
C THR A 124 32.84 5.05 -1.59
N ALA A 125 33.72 4.30 -0.93
CA ALA A 125 34.76 4.86 -0.07
C ALA A 125 35.76 5.70 -0.87
N ALA A 126 36.16 5.23 -2.05
CA ALA A 126 37.06 5.94 -2.95
C ALA A 126 36.46 7.22 -3.53
N ALA A 127 35.13 7.32 -3.61
CA ALA A 127 34.42 8.50 -4.11
C ALA A 127 34.30 9.64 -3.08
N LEU A 128 34.49 9.38 -1.78
CA LEU A 128 34.48 10.41 -0.75
C LEU A 128 35.68 11.36 -0.86
N SER A 129 35.46 12.64 -0.56
CA SER A 129 36.55 13.61 -0.43
C SER A 129 37.57 13.11 0.60
N PRO A 130 38.88 13.16 0.32
CA PRO A 130 39.91 12.76 1.28
C PRO A 130 40.08 13.76 2.44
N ARG A 131 39.43 14.94 2.37
CA ARG A 131 39.57 15.98 3.39
C ARG A 131 38.69 15.67 4.59
N ALA A 132 39.27 15.72 5.79
CA ALA A 132 38.53 15.37 7.01
C ALA A 132 37.34 16.30 7.30
N TYR A 133 37.48 17.60 7.03
CA TYR A 133 36.43 18.60 7.30
C TYR A 133 35.24 18.54 6.31
N ASP A 134 35.41 17.84 5.19
CA ASP A 134 34.36 17.62 4.17
C ASP A 134 33.40 16.47 4.56
N ASN A 135 33.73 15.70 5.60
CA ASN A 135 33.03 14.48 5.99
C ASN A 135 32.46 14.61 7.42
N ASN A 136 31.44 15.46 7.56
CA ASN A 136 30.77 15.72 8.82
C ASN A 136 29.60 14.76 9.06
N VAL A 137 28.93 14.92 10.21
CA VAL A 137 27.76 14.11 10.57
C VAL A 137 26.59 14.36 9.60
N HIS A 138 26.32 15.60 9.24
CA HIS A 138 25.16 15.96 8.42
C HIS A 138 25.50 16.23 6.97
N ASP A 139 26.78 16.18 6.61
CA ASP A 139 27.25 16.63 5.31
C ASP A 139 28.44 15.76 4.87
N LYS A 140 28.39 15.23 3.65
CA LYS A 140 29.48 14.49 3.01
C LYS A 140 29.75 15.11 1.64
N ILE A 141 31.01 15.40 1.33
CA ILE A 141 31.41 15.89 0.00
C ILE A 141 32.13 14.78 -0.77
N LEU A 142 31.77 14.60 -2.03
CA LEU A 142 32.41 13.65 -2.94
C LEU A 142 33.62 14.29 -3.63
N LYS A 143 34.56 13.48 -4.11
CA LYS A 143 35.69 13.96 -4.94
C LYS A 143 35.23 14.71 -6.19
N ALA A 144 34.08 14.32 -6.73
CA ALA A 144 33.41 15.00 -7.85
C ALA A 144 32.87 16.40 -7.51
N GLY A 145 32.94 16.82 -6.25
CA GLY A 145 32.43 18.12 -5.77
C GLY A 145 30.96 18.10 -5.34
N ASN A 146 30.27 16.97 -5.51
CA ASN A 146 28.87 16.84 -5.11
C ASN A 146 28.69 16.79 -3.60
N TYR A 147 27.53 17.26 -3.17
CA TYR A 147 27.18 17.39 -1.77
C TYR A 147 26.06 16.41 -1.37
N LEU A 148 26.28 15.62 -0.33
CA LEU A 148 25.27 14.79 0.30
C LEU A 148 24.91 15.38 1.66
N LYS A 149 23.70 15.90 1.78
CA LYS A 149 23.17 16.48 3.02
C LYS A 149 22.22 15.50 3.71
N ILE A 150 22.42 15.28 5.00
CA ILE A 150 21.51 14.52 5.87
C ILE A 150 20.80 15.51 6.79
N GLY A 151 19.59 15.89 6.40
CA GLY A 151 18.76 16.90 7.04
C GLY A 151 17.50 16.33 7.72
N TRP A 152 16.63 17.26 8.11
CA TRP A 152 15.34 17.02 8.78
C TRP A 152 14.32 18.08 8.32
N PRO A 153 13.02 17.94 8.63
CA PRO A 153 11.99 18.80 8.08
C PRO A 153 12.06 20.17 8.77
N SER A 154 12.75 21.12 8.14
CA SER A 154 12.84 22.49 8.60
C SER A 154 12.96 23.44 7.43
N LYS A 155 12.51 24.68 7.62
CA LYS A 155 12.58 25.75 6.62
C LYS A 155 13.97 25.89 6.03
N ASN A 156 15.00 25.91 6.89
CA ASN A 156 16.39 26.12 6.46
C ASN A 156 16.93 24.97 5.59
N ILE A 157 16.52 23.73 5.86
CA ILE A 157 16.96 22.57 5.06
C ILE A 157 16.29 22.57 3.68
N PHE A 158 15.03 22.95 3.61
CA PHE A 158 14.29 23.06 2.36
C PHE A 158 14.50 24.40 1.64
N ALA A 159 15.17 25.38 2.25
CA ALA A 159 15.43 26.67 1.65
C ALA A 159 16.72 26.70 0.82
N SER A 160 16.73 27.60 -0.17
CA SER A 160 17.92 28.17 -0.83
C SER A 160 18.87 27.26 -1.63
N SER A 161 18.78 25.94 -1.55
CA SER A 161 19.63 25.02 -2.33
C SER A 161 18.82 24.16 -3.29
N ASP A 162 19.33 23.97 -4.50
CA ASP A 162 18.79 23.00 -5.45
C ASP A 162 19.43 21.63 -5.19
N TRP A 163 18.63 20.56 -5.30
CA TRP A 163 19.07 19.19 -5.08
C TRP A 163 18.59 18.33 -6.25
N LYS A 164 19.49 17.65 -6.95
CA LYS A 164 19.11 16.74 -8.05
C LYS A 164 18.29 15.57 -7.51
N ARG A 165 18.59 15.12 -6.29
CA ARG A 165 17.92 14.00 -5.63
C ARG A 165 17.47 14.41 -4.23
N VAL A 166 16.20 14.20 -3.91
CA VAL A 166 15.68 14.40 -2.55
C VAL A 166 14.99 13.14 -2.05
N LEU A 167 15.32 12.72 -0.84
CA LEU A 167 14.84 11.52 -0.16
C LEU A 167 14.09 11.93 1.11
N LEU A 168 12.82 11.54 1.22
CA LEU A 168 11.98 11.72 2.41
C LEU A 168 11.66 10.34 2.99
N THR A 169 12.28 9.99 4.11
CA THR A 169 12.13 8.68 4.76
C THR A 169 11.27 8.79 6.01
N ASP A 170 10.37 7.83 6.22
CA ASP A 170 9.31 7.90 7.22
C ASP A 170 8.42 9.16 7.04
N TYR A 171 8.00 9.45 5.80
CA TYR A 171 7.26 10.67 5.44
C TYR A 171 6.04 11.00 6.34
N ASP A 172 5.24 10.00 6.73
CA ASP A 172 4.03 10.23 7.55
C ASP A 172 4.35 10.64 8.99
N ARG A 173 5.59 10.47 9.44
CA ARG A 173 6.07 10.93 10.75
C ARG A 173 6.60 12.37 10.69
N MET A 174 6.69 12.97 9.52
CA MET A 174 7.08 14.37 9.35
C MET A 174 5.86 15.29 9.54
N GLU A 175 6.13 16.54 9.94
CA GLU A 175 5.13 17.61 9.90
C GLU A 175 4.66 17.83 8.45
N GLN A 176 3.35 17.72 8.21
CA GLN A 176 2.77 17.87 6.86
C GLN A 176 2.69 19.34 6.40
N ASN A 177 3.09 20.29 7.26
CA ASN A 177 3.19 21.71 6.95
C ASN A 177 4.44 22.32 7.60
N VAL A 178 5.60 22.14 6.97
CA VAL A 178 6.89 22.52 7.55
C VAL A 178 6.97 24.04 7.76
N GLY A 179 6.84 24.46 9.01
CA GLY A 179 6.86 25.87 9.38
C GLY A 179 5.85 26.76 8.62
N GLY A 180 4.73 26.21 8.18
CA GLY A 180 3.70 26.97 7.46
C GLY A 180 3.94 27.18 5.96
N GLU A 181 4.95 26.56 5.36
CA GLU A 181 5.31 26.74 3.93
C GLU A 181 4.76 25.64 3.00
N GLY A 182 4.13 24.61 3.57
CA GLY A 182 3.59 23.46 2.85
C GLY A 182 4.26 22.14 3.20
N SER A 183 3.86 21.08 2.50
CA SER A 183 4.30 19.73 2.81
C SER A 183 5.77 19.49 2.44
N PRO A 184 6.49 18.61 3.17
CA PRO A 184 7.88 18.30 2.86
C PRO A 184 8.08 17.82 1.41
N PHE A 185 7.10 17.10 0.86
CA PHE A 185 7.14 16.61 -0.52
C PHE A 185 7.08 17.74 -1.55
N LEU A 186 6.19 18.72 -1.37
CA LEU A 186 6.10 19.88 -2.27
C LEU A 186 7.36 20.74 -2.18
N LEU A 187 7.87 20.94 -0.96
CA LEU A 187 9.11 21.69 -0.74
C LEU A 187 10.32 20.99 -1.38
N ALA A 188 10.41 19.66 -1.26
CA ALA A 188 11.41 18.83 -1.93
C ALA A 188 11.32 18.94 -3.46
N GLY A 189 10.11 18.86 -4.02
CA GLY A 189 9.88 18.99 -5.46
C GLY A 189 10.44 20.29 -6.04
N LYS A 190 10.30 21.42 -5.31
CA LYS A 190 10.89 22.70 -5.71
C LYS A 190 12.41 22.66 -5.84
N ARG A 191 13.11 21.86 -5.02
CA ARG A 191 14.58 21.75 -5.07
C ARG A 191 15.08 20.94 -6.26
N THR A 192 14.27 20.01 -6.73
CA THR A 192 14.60 19.19 -7.91
C THR A 192 14.26 19.88 -9.24
N GLN A 193 13.51 20.99 -9.20
CA GLN A 193 12.88 21.59 -10.37
C GLN A 193 13.90 22.07 -11.42
N THR A 194 15.05 22.61 -11.00
CA THR A 194 16.10 23.10 -11.92
C THR A 194 16.78 21.98 -12.70
N PHE A 195 16.70 20.73 -12.21
CA PHE A 195 17.25 19.54 -12.86
C PHE A 195 16.29 18.89 -13.88
N MET A 196 15.09 19.47 -14.09
CA MET A 196 14.12 19.05 -15.10
C MET A 196 13.81 17.54 -15.04
N SER A 197 13.99 16.80 -16.14
CA SER A 197 13.72 15.36 -16.20
C SER A 197 14.75 14.49 -15.45
N SER A 198 15.81 15.09 -14.90
CA SER A 198 16.82 14.40 -14.10
C SER A 198 16.68 14.62 -12.60
N GLY A 199 15.80 15.55 -12.20
CA GLY A 199 15.41 15.75 -10.80
C GLY A 199 14.45 14.66 -10.34
N MET A 200 14.69 14.11 -9.14
CA MET A 200 13.90 13.01 -8.58
C MET A 200 13.65 13.20 -7.09
N VAL A 201 12.39 13.07 -6.66
CA VAL A 201 11.99 12.99 -5.26
C VAL A 201 11.56 11.57 -4.91
N LEU A 202 12.12 10.99 -3.85
CA LEU A 202 11.65 9.75 -3.25
C LEU A 202 10.95 10.07 -1.94
N ALA A 203 9.73 9.55 -1.76
CA ALA A 203 9.07 9.49 -0.47
C ALA A 203 8.73 8.04 -0.14
N GLU A 204 9.13 7.57 1.04
CA GLU A 204 8.72 6.27 1.55
C GLU A 204 8.18 6.38 2.97
N SER A 205 7.12 5.62 3.26
CA SER A 205 6.58 5.54 4.62
C SER A 205 5.63 4.36 4.81
N SER A 206 5.36 4.02 6.07
CA SER A 206 4.13 3.31 6.44
C SER A 206 3.00 4.34 6.57
N PRO A 207 1.76 4.04 6.15
CA PRO A 207 0.63 4.93 6.39
C PRO A 207 0.49 5.25 7.88
N GLY A 208 0.37 6.52 8.23
CA GLY A 208 0.23 7.00 9.62
C GLY A 208 -1.10 7.69 9.90
N PHE A 209 -1.74 8.22 8.86
CA PHE A 209 -2.97 9.01 8.96
C PHE A 209 -4.23 8.13 8.86
N GLU A 210 -5.30 8.62 9.48
CA GLU A 210 -6.62 8.01 9.40
C GLU A 210 -7.31 8.38 8.10
N ILE A 211 -8.30 7.59 7.71
CA ILE A 211 -9.17 7.91 6.57
C ILE A 211 -10.03 9.13 6.94
N THR A 212 -9.96 10.18 6.11
CA THR A 212 -10.68 11.43 6.36
C THR A 212 -12.17 11.35 6.03
N ASP A 213 -12.57 10.45 5.14
CA ASP A 213 -13.97 10.16 4.81
C ASP A 213 -14.27 8.65 4.96
N PRO A 214 -14.85 8.21 6.09
CA PRO A 214 -15.23 6.82 6.31
C PRO A 214 -16.35 6.30 5.40
N ASN A 215 -16.99 7.16 4.60
CA ASN A 215 -17.97 6.76 3.58
C ASN A 215 -17.37 6.69 2.18
N PHE A 216 -16.08 6.99 2.03
CA PHE A 216 -15.40 6.96 0.74
C PHE A 216 -15.50 5.57 0.12
N ARG A 217 -16.01 5.53 -1.10
CA ARG A 217 -16.03 4.32 -1.92
C ARG A 217 -14.90 4.43 -2.93
N LEU A 218 -14.06 3.40 -2.98
CA LEU A 218 -13.01 3.31 -3.99
C LEU A 218 -13.66 3.28 -5.37
N GLU A 219 -13.31 4.23 -6.25
CA GLU A 219 -13.73 4.17 -7.66
C GLU A 219 -12.97 3.06 -8.40
N HIS A 220 -11.72 2.85 -7.99
CA HIS A 220 -10.83 1.84 -8.54
C HIS A 220 -10.13 1.05 -7.45
N LYS A 221 -9.94 -0.26 -7.66
CA LYS A 221 -9.21 -1.15 -6.72
C LYS A 221 -7.82 -0.62 -6.33
N HIS A 222 -7.14 0.08 -7.24
CA HIS A 222 -5.79 0.59 -7.04
C HIS A 222 -5.76 1.93 -6.30
N GLU A 223 -6.91 2.54 -6.02
CA GLU A 223 -7.00 3.79 -5.29
C GLU A 223 -6.82 3.56 -3.78
N ALA A 224 -6.04 4.43 -3.15
CA ALA A 224 -6.00 4.52 -1.70
C ALA A 224 -7.18 5.36 -1.19
N PRO A 225 -7.71 5.10 0.01
CA PRO A 225 -8.69 5.97 0.63
C PRO A 225 -8.14 7.38 0.83
N PRO A 226 -9.01 8.40 0.99
CA PRO A 226 -8.58 9.77 1.24
C PRO A 226 -7.93 9.84 2.63
N THR A 227 -6.64 10.17 2.62
CA THR A 227 -5.83 10.41 3.83
C THR A 227 -4.90 11.59 3.57
N GLU A 228 -4.30 12.12 4.64
CA GLU A 228 -3.06 12.88 4.53
C GLU A 228 -1.86 11.93 4.34
N GLY A 229 -0.65 12.49 4.18
CA GLY A 229 0.57 11.69 4.15
C GLY A 229 0.84 10.94 2.83
N ILE A 230 1.49 9.80 2.95
CA ILE A 230 2.11 9.03 1.86
C ILE A 230 1.05 8.42 0.93
N LEU A 231 -0.11 8.03 1.46
CA LEU A 231 -1.22 7.50 0.66
C LEU A 231 -1.85 8.60 -0.22
N SER A 232 -1.85 9.85 0.25
CA SER A 232 -2.21 11.01 -0.57
C SER A 232 -1.26 11.18 -1.76
N LEU A 233 0.04 11.04 -1.52
CA LEU A 233 1.07 11.09 -2.58
C LEU A 233 0.95 9.89 -3.53
N TYR A 234 0.64 8.70 -3.00
CA TYR A 234 0.42 7.51 -3.79
C TYR A 234 -0.71 7.69 -4.81
N ASN A 235 -1.80 8.34 -4.40
CA ASN A 235 -2.95 8.60 -5.27
C ASN A 235 -2.64 9.57 -6.43
N GLN A 236 -1.60 10.39 -6.32
CA GLN A 236 -1.12 11.26 -7.41
C GLN A 236 -0.31 10.50 -8.48
N GLY A 237 0.20 9.31 -8.14
CA GLY A 237 0.97 8.46 -9.05
C GLY A 237 0.14 7.50 -9.89
N ASP A 238 0.84 6.54 -10.48
CA ASP A 238 0.27 5.47 -11.32
C ASP A 238 -0.33 4.30 -10.53
N ARG A 239 -0.29 4.38 -9.19
CA ARG A 239 -1.03 3.54 -8.24
C ARG A 239 -0.78 2.05 -8.44
N ARG A 240 0.45 1.61 -8.18
CA ARG A 240 0.85 0.22 -8.36
C ARG A 240 0.58 -0.61 -7.13
N LEU A 241 -0.05 -1.76 -7.35
CA LEU A 241 -0.23 -2.82 -6.34
C LEU A 241 0.57 -4.07 -6.74
N PHE A 242 0.98 -4.84 -5.74
CA PHE A 242 1.81 -6.04 -5.95
C PHE A 242 0.92 -7.28 -6.00
N TYR A 243 1.01 -8.02 -7.11
CA TYR A 243 0.19 -9.19 -7.37
C TYR A 243 1.00 -10.48 -7.32
N TRP A 244 0.38 -11.52 -6.75
CA TRP A 244 0.83 -12.91 -6.84
C TRP A 244 -0.05 -13.68 -7.81
N GLN A 245 0.47 -14.80 -8.30
CA GLN A 245 -0.26 -15.72 -9.13
C GLN A 245 -0.59 -16.99 -8.35
N CYS A 246 -1.87 -17.35 -8.28
CA CYS A 246 -2.30 -18.59 -7.65
C CYS A 246 -1.64 -19.82 -8.30
N THR A 247 -1.21 -20.78 -7.48
CA THR A 247 -0.59 -22.02 -7.97
C THR A 247 -1.58 -22.96 -8.64
N ASP A 248 -2.86 -22.86 -8.30
CA ASP A 248 -3.92 -23.75 -8.77
C ASP A 248 -4.67 -23.15 -9.97
N CYS A 249 -5.51 -22.14 -9.75
CA CYS A 249 -6.35 -21.55 -10.81
C CYS A 249 -5.60 -20.59 -11.76
N ARG A 250 -4.35 -20.25 -11.44
CA ARG A 250 -3.46 -19.35 -12.18
C ARG A 250 -3.94 -17.90 -12.30
N GLU A 251 -5.04 -17.55 -11.64
CA GLU A 251 -5.50 -16.17 -11.54
C GLU A 251 -4.56 -15.33 -10.68
N TRP A 252 -4.45 -14.05 -11.02
CA TRP A 252 -3.66 -13.09 -10.27
C TRP A 252 -4.51 -12.43 -9.20
N PHE A 253 -3.96 -12.30 -8.01
CA PHE A 253 -4.61 -11.59 -6.91
C PHE A 253 -3.60 -10.76 -6.13
N GLU A 254 -4.13 -9.76 -5.45
CA GLU A 254 -3.36 -8.91 -4.57
C GLU A 254 -3.39 -9.54 -3.17
N PRO A 255 -2.25 -9.92 -2.59
CA PRO A 255 -2.19 -10.46 -1.25
C PRO A 255 -2.58 -9.38 -0.23
N ASP A 256 -3.53 -9.71 0.63
CA ASP A 256 -4.09 -8.80 1.62
C ASP A 256 -4.29 -9.55 2.95
N PHE A 257 -4.26 -8.83 4.07
CA PHE A 257 -4.52 -9.39 5.39
C PHE A 257 -5.91 -10.05 5.45
N ASP A 258 -6.89 -9.51 4.72
CA ASP A 258 -8.26 -10.03 4.68
C ASP A 258 -8.35 -11.42 4.01
N LEU A 259 -7.31 -11.82 3.25
CA LEU A 259 -7.20 -13.14 2.63
C LEU A 259 -6.48 -14.17 3.53
N LEU A 260 -5.96 -13.76 4.70
CA LEU A 260 -5.37 -14.69 5.66
C LEU A 260 -6.48 -15.51 6.33
N VAL A 261 -6.31 -16.82 6.32
CA VAL A 261 -7.16 -17.78 7.01
C VAL A 261 -6.49 -18.15 8.32
N TRP A 262 -7.21 -17.97 9.42
CA TRP A 262 -6.77 -18.21 10.78
C TRP A 262 -7.98 -18.41 11.71
N ASP A 263 -7.77 -18.98 12.89
CA ASP A 263 -8.86 -19.26 13.83
C ASP A 263 -9.31 -17.98 14.56
N LYS A 264 -10.41 -17.39 14.08
CA LYS A 264 -10.97 -16.16 14.65
C LYS A 264 -11.68 -16.40 15.98
N GLU A 265 -12.18 -17.62 16.20
CA GLU A 265 -12.97 -17.99 17.38
C GLU A 265 -12.08 -18.32 18.58
N GLU A 266 -10.84 -18.76 18.35
CA GLU A 266 -9.86 -18.98 19.40
C GLU A 266 -9.49 -17.66 20.11
N PRO A 267 -9.68 -17.56 21.44
CA PRO A 267 -9.38 -16.35 22.20
C PRO A 267 -7.88 -16.12 22.44
N ASP A 268 -7.04 -17.17 22.49
CA ASP A 268 -5.59 -16.98 22.68
C ASP A 268 -4.91 -16.57 21.36
N PRO A 269 -4.21 -15.41 21.30
CA PRO A 269 -3.54 -14.96 20.07
C PRO A 269 -2.50 -15.93 19.54
N SER A 270 -1.83 -16.70 20.41
CA SER A 270 -0.78 -17.65 20.00
C SER A 270 -1.39 -18.84 19.30
N LYS A 271 -2.48 -19.40 19.85
CA LYS A 271 -3.22 -20.50 19.22
C LYS A 271 -3.94 -20.06 17.95
N ALA A 272 -4.57 -18.88 17.98
CA ALA A 272 -5.25 -18.31 16.81
C ALA A 272 -4.32 -18.11 15.61
N SER A 273 -3.03 -17.88 15.86
CA SER A 273 -2.00 -17.65 14.84
C SER A 273 -1.10 -18.86 14.57
N GLU A 274 -1.39 -20.04 15.12
CA GLU A 274 -0.52 -21.22 14.98
C GLU A 274 -0.44 -21.69 13.52
N HIS A 275 -1.59 -21.71 12.84
CA HIS A 275 -1.74 -22.13 11.44
C HIS A 275 -2.40 -21.03 10.64
N VAL A 276 -1.58 -20.16 10.03
CA VAL A 276 -2.05 -19.13 9.11
C VAL A 276 -1.71 -19.50 7.68
N THR A 277 -2.74 -19.53 6.83
CA THR A 277 -2.60 -19.71 5.38
C THR A 277 -3.20 -18.49 4.66
N MET A 278 -3.07 -18.44 3.34
CA MET A 278 -3.70 -17.40 2.53
C MET A 278 -4.61 -18.02 1.47
N ALA A 279 -5.89 -17.71 1.53
CA ALA A 279 -6.86 -18.19 0.55
C ALA A 279 -6.78 -17.38 -0.75
N CYS A 280 -6.74 -18.09 -1.88
CA CYS A 280 -6.94 -17.46 -3.18
C CYS A 280 -8.39 -16.95 -3.29
N PRO A 281 -8.64 -15.66 -3.59
CA PRO A 281 -10.00 -15.12 -3.68
C PRO A 281 -10.78 -15.65 -4.90
N HIS A 282 -10.12 -16.36 -5.83
CA HIS A 282 -10.73 -16.86 -7.06
C HIS A 282 -11.17 -18.33 -6.97
N CYS A 283 -10.34 -19.21 -6.40
CA CYS A 283 -10.65 -20.64 -6.29
C CYS A 283 -10.67 -21.18 -4.85
N GLY A 284 -10.35 -20.35 -3.85
CA GLY A 284 -10.38 -20.75 -2.44
C GLY A 284 -9.21 -21.63 -2.00
N VAL A 285 -8.29 -22.01 -2.88
CA VAL A 285 -7.10 -22.79 -2.48
C VAL A 285 -6.29 -22.01 -1.44
N GLU A 286 -5.86 -22.69 -0.39
CA GLU A 286 -5.03 -22.12 0.65
C GLU A 286 -3.54 -22.30 0.32
N HIS A 287 -2.81 -21.21 0.40
CA HIS A 287 -1.36 -21.18 0.22
C HIS A 287 -0.66 -21.12 1.58
N GLU A 288 0.41 -21.88 1.73
CA GLU A 288 1.22 -21.90 2.95
C GLU A 288 2.32 -20.83 2.91
N GLU A 289 2.72 -20.32 4.09
CA GLU A 289 3.73 -19.27 4.19
C GLU A 289 5.09 -19.66 3.58
N LYS A 290 5.44 -20.96 3.58
CA LYS A 290 6.67 -21.47 2.94
C LYS A 290 6.77 -21.13 1.45
N GLN A 291 5.64 -20.86 0.79
CA GLN A 291 5.56 -20.48 -0.62
C GLN A 291 5.76 -18.97 -0.84
N LYS A 292 5.70 -18.15 0.21
CA LYS A 292 5.84 -16.68 0.15
C LYS A 292 7.09 -16.20 -0.60
N PRO A 293 8.29 -16.80 -0.41
CA PRO A 293 9.47 -16.38 -1.19
C PRO A 293 9.31 -16.60 -2.70
N GLU A 294 8.72 -17.72 -3.10
CA GLU A 294 8.47 -18.03 -4.52
C GLU A 294 7.44 -17.08 -5.12
N PHE A 295 6.37 -16.79 -4.38
CA PHE A 295 5.37 -15.81 -4.80
C PHE A 295 5.96 -14.40 -4.93
N ASN A 296 6.80 -13.97 -3.98
CA ASN A 296 7.48 -12.68 -4.07
C ASN A 296 8.42 -12.60 -5.27
N LEU A 297 9.16 -13.67 -5.57
CA LEU A 297 10.04 -13.73 -6.74
C LEU A 297 9.28 -13.64 -8.07
N LYS A 298 8.12 -14.28 -8.16
CA LYS A 298 7.28 -14.28 -9.37
C LYS A 298 6.26 -13.14 -9.40
N GLY A 299 6.12 -12.38 -8.32
CA GLY A 299 5.15 -11.31 -8.19
C GLY A 299 5.41 -10.17 -9.16
N ARG A 300 4.37 -9.38 -9.42
CA ARG A 300 4.38 -8.31 -10.41
C ARG A 300 3.70 -7.07 -9.87
N TRP A 301 4.30 -5.91 -10.12
CA TRP A 301 3.62 -4.63 -9.94
C TRP A 301 2.74 -4.33 -11.14
N LEU A 302 1.49 -3.98 -10.86
CA LEU A 302 0.51 -3.56 -11.86
C LEU A 302 0.06 -2.15 -11.57
N ARG A 303 0.12 -1.27 -12.57
CA ARG A 303 -0.44 0.09 -12.48
C ARG A 303 -1.96 0.02 -12.51
N GLN A 304 -2.62 1.07 -12.03
CA GLN A 304 -4.05 1.21 -12.23
C GLN A 304 -4.37 1.11 -13.74
N GLY A 305 -5.35 0.26 -14.09
CA GLY A 305 -5.77 -0.01 -15.46
C GLY A 305 -5.05 -1.20 -16.12
N GLU A 306 -3.98 -1.71 -15.52
CA GLU A 306 -3.30 -2.93 -15.99
C GLU A 306 -3.86 -4.19 -15.31
N TYR A 307 -3.88 -5.31 -16.04
CA TYR A 307 -4.16 -6.64 -15.50
C TYR A 307 -3.27 -7.69 -16.16
N LEU A 308 -3.15 -8.86 -15.52
CA LEU A 308 -2.40 -10.00 -16.04
C LEU A 308 -3.35 -11.13 -16.41
N ASP A 309 -3.14 -11.78 -17.55
CA ASP A 309 -3.79 -13.05 -17.85
C ASP A 309 -3.13 -14.22 -17.10
N LYS A 310 -3.72 -15.42 -17.21
CA LYS A 310 -3.20 -16.65 -16.57
C LYS A 310 -1.80 -17.04 -17.04
N GLN A 311 -1.35 -16.55 -18.19
CA GLN A 311 0.00 -16.76 -18.72
C GLN A 311 1.00 -15.71 -18.21
N GLY A 312 0.52 -14.69 -17.47
CA GLY A 312 1.34 -13.60 -16.95
C GLY A 312 1.64 -12.53 -17.99
N ARG A 313 0.89 -12.46 -19.10
CA ARG A 313 0.98 -11.36 -20.06
C ARG A 313 0.17 -10.19 -19.54
N LYS A 314 0.77 -9.00 -19.62
CA LYS A 314 0.20 -7.74 -19.12
C LYS A 314 -0.67 -7.12 -20.22
N HIS A 315 -1.88 -6.72 -19.84
CA HIS A 315 -2.89 -6.09 -20.68
C HIS A 315 -3.46 -4.85 -20.00
N GLY A 316 -4.28 -4.08 -20.71
CA GLY A 316 -4.95 -2.87 -20.22
C GLY A 316 -4.18 -1.57 -20.50
N GLU A 317 -4.83 -0.45 -20.19
CA GLU A 317 -4.27 0.89 -20.38
C GLU A 317 -3.80 1.45 -19.04
N PRO A 318 -2.48 1.65 -18.83
CA PRO A 318 -1.97 2.11 -17.56
C PRO A 318 -2.28 3.59 -17.34
N ARG A 319 -2.60 3.96 -16.10
CA ARG A 319 -2.61 5.34 -15.64
C ARG A 319 -1.24 5.99 -15.89
N ILE A 320 -1.20 7.02 -16.72
CA ILE A 320 0.04 7.75 -17.06
C ILE A 320 0.17 8.98 -16.16
N THR A 321 1.21 9.01 -15.33
CA THR A 321 1.54 10.17 -14.49
C THR A 321 3.06 10.31 -14.38
N ARG A 322 3.51 11.45 -13.86
CA ARG A 322 4.93 11.71 -13.58
C ARG A 322 5.43 11.08 -12.29
N PHE A 323 4.58 10.44 -11.48
CA PHE A 323 4.98 9.77 -10.25
C PHE A 323 4.78 8.26 -10.39
N ALA A 324 5.83 7.49 -10.12
CA ALA A 324 5.70 6.05 -9.93
C ALA A 324 5.32 5.81 -8.47
N SER A 325 4.11 5.33 -8.21
CA SER A 325 3.65 5.09 -6.83
C SER A 325 3.37 3.61 -6.61
N PHE A 326 3.85 3.10 -5.48
CA PHE A 326 3.80 1.69 -5.12
C PHE A 326 3.15 1.55 -3.75
N TRP A 327 2.27 0.57 -3.61
CA TRP A 327 1.67 0.22 -2.34
C TRP A 327 1.81 -1.29 -2.09
N GLN A 328 2.71 -1.62 -1.17
CA GLN A 328 2.95 -2.97 -0.70
C GLN A 328 2.16 -3.24 0.58
N LYS A 329 1.53 -4.40 0.69
CA LYS A 329 0.77 -4.81 1.89
C LYS A 329 1.52 -5.84 2.74
N GLY A 330 1.18 -5.86 4.03
CA GLY A 330 1.72 -6.70 5.10
C GLY A 330 2.11 -8.13 4.69
N PRO A 331 1.17 -8.92 4.14
CA PRO A 331 1.42 -10.33 3.87
C PRO A 331 2.57 -10.62 2.89
N THR A 332 2.98 -9.63 2.10
CA THR A 332 4.08 -9.76 1.14
C THR A 332 5.45 -9.42 1.73
N ALA A 333 5.51 -8.82 2.92
CA ALA A 333 6.77 -8.41 3.54
C ALA A 333 7.64 -9.62 3.91
N THR A 334 8.90 -9.63 3.45
CA THR A 334 9.77 -10.79 3.66
C THR A 334 10.11 -11.02 5.13
N PHE A 335 10.37 -9.96 5.90
CA PHE A 335 10.85 -10.06 7.29
C PHE A 335 9.74 -10.00 8.34
N GLN A 336 8.52 -10.39 7.97
CA GLN A 336 7.34 -10.41 8.82
C GLN A 336 6.56 -11.69 8.51
N THR A 337 6.27 -12.52 9.52
CA THR A 337 5.52 -13.76 9.29
C THR A 337 4.01 -13.53 9.32
N TRP A 338 3.23 -14.39 8.65
CA TRP A 338 1.77 -14.31 8.72
C TRP A 338 1.25 -14.63 10.12
N ASN A 339 1.89 -15.57 10.81
CA ASN A 339 1.61 -15.87 12.21
C ASN A 339 1.80 -14.63 13.10
N GLU A 340 2.92 -13.91 12.95
CA GLU A 340 3.15 -12.67 13.71
C GLU A 340 2.14 -11.56 13.35
N LEU A 341 1.73 -11.44 12.07
CA LEU A 341 0.69 -10.47 11.66
C LEU A 341 -0.64 -10.76 12.37
N VAL A 342 -1.07 -12.02 12.34
CA VAL A 342 -2.32 -12.46 12.97
C VAL A 342 -2.24 -12.33 14.49
N TYR A 343 -1.13 -12.76 15.10
CA TYR A 343 -0.90 -12.65 16.53
C TYR A 343 -1.09 -11.22 17.04
N LYS A 344 -0.37 -10.26 16.43
CA LYS A 344 -0.43 -8.84 16.82
C LYS A 344 -1.83 -8.28 16.63
N TYR A 345 -2.47 -8.61 15.50
CA TYR A 345 -3.82 -8.14 15.21
C TYR A 345 -4.86 -8.69 16.20
N LYS A 346 -4.84 -9.99 16.50
CA LYS A 346 -5.74 -10.62 17.49
C LYS A 346 -5.50 -10.08 18.90
N ALA A 347 -4.24 -9.90 19.31
CA ALA A 347 -3.91 -9.28 20.59
C ALA A 347 -4.46 -7.83 20.68
N ALA A 348 -4.34 -7.06 19.59
CA ALA A 348 -4.89 -5.70 19.52
C ALA A 348 -6.43 -5.69 19.52
N LEU A 349 -7.09 -6.67 18.89
CA LEU A 349 -8.55 -6.83 18.95
C LEU A 349 -9.03 -7.10 20.38
N ILE A 350 -8.38 -8.03 21.10
CA ILE A 350 -8.70 -8.33 22.50
C ILE A 350 -8.54 -7.09 23.39
N GLU A 351 -7.48 -6.31 23.18
CA GLU A 351 -7.27 -5.06 23.91
C GLU A 351 -8.38 -4.05 23.62
N TYR A 352 -8.78 -3.92 22.35
CA TYR A 352 -9.89 -3.06 21.95
C TYR A 352 -11.21 -3.50 22.59
N GLU A 353 -11.55 -4.79 22.56
CA GLU A 353 -12.76 -5.33 23.19
C GLU A 353 -12.79 -5.07 24.71
N ARG A 354 -11.63 -5.14 25.37
CA ARG A 354 -11.52 -4.92 26.81
C ARG A 354 -11.53 -3.45 27.23
N THR A 355 -10.97 -2.56 26.41
CA THR A 355 -10.67 -1.17 26.81
C THR A 355 -11.44 -0.11 26.02
N GLY A 356 -11.98 -0.48 24.86
CA GLY A 356 -12.50 0.46 23.85
C GLY A 356 -11.43 1.25 23.10
N SER A 357 -10.13 1.08 23.43
CA SER A 357 -9.03 1.81 22.79
C SER A 357 -8.60 1.14 21.49
N PHE A 358 -8.65 1.88 20.38
CA PHE A 358 -8.24 1.40 19.06
C PHE A 358 -6.76 1.66 18.74
N GLN A 359 -5.95 2.17 19.68
CA GLN A 359 -4.56 2.58 19.41
C GLN A 359 -3.67 1.42 18.94
N SER A 360 -3.80 0.26 19.57
CA SER A 360 -3.07 -0.96 19.18
C SER A 360 -3.54 -1.48 17.82
N LEU A 361 -4.85 -1.43 17.54
CA LEU A 361 -5.40 -1.80 16.24
C LEU A 361 -4.90 -0.87 15.14
N LYS A 362 -4.94 0.44 15.36
CA LYS A 362 -4.38 1.44 14.46
C LYS A 362 -2.91 1.16 14.17
N THR A 363 -2.12 0.86 15.20
CA THR A 363 -0.68 0.58 15.04
C THR A 363 -0.43 -0.63 14.15
N THR A 364 -1.16 -1.73 14.35
CA THR A 364 -1.02 -2.96 13.56
C THR A 364 -1.47 -2.77 12.11
N ILE A 365 -2.61 -2.13 11.89
CA ILE A 365 -3.13 -1.84 10.53
C ILE A 365 -2.16 -0.94 9.76
N ASN A 366 -1.68 0.12 10.39
CA ASN A 366 -0.77 1.09 9.78
C ASN A 366 0.63 0.52 9.52
N THR A 367 1.24 -0.06 10.56
CA THR A 367 2.67 -0.41 10.52
C THR A 367 2.92 -1.81 10.00
N ASP A 368 2.07 -2.79 10.34
CA ASP A 368 2.28 -4.19 9.97
C ASP A 368 1.52 -4.54 8.69
N GLN A 369 0.28 -4.09 8.52
CA GLN A 369 -0.51 -4.36 7.31
C GLN A 369 -0.23 -3.35 6.18
N GLY A 370 0.25 -2.15 6.53
CA GLY A 370 0.53 -1.09 5.56
C GLY A 370 -0.73 -0.45 5.00
N LYS A 371 -1.85 -0.43 5.75
CA LYS A 371 -3.13 0.18 5.35
C LYS A 371 -3.42 1.42 6.19
N ALA A 372 -4.28 2.31 5.70
CA ALA A 372 -4.82 3.38 6.54
C ALA A 372 -5.84 2.81 7.53
N PHE A 373 -5.81 3.31 8.76
CA PHE A 373 -6.79 2.96 9.78
C PHE A 373 -8.11 3.72 9.58
N THR A 374 -9.22 2.98 9.62
CA THR A 374 -10.57 3.55 9.71
C THR A 374 -11.04 3.46 11.15
N PRO A 375 -11.27 4.59 11.84
CA PRO A 375 -11.91 4.57 13.15
C PRO A 375 -13.28 3.86 13.09
N PRO A 376 -13.64 3.07 14.12
CA PRO A 376 -15.00 2.56 14.25
C PRO A 376 -16.00 3.73 14.22
N ARG A 377 -17.08 3.59 13.45
CA ARG A 377 -18.12 4.63 13.40
C ARG A 377 -18.76 4.75 14.79
N GLU A 378 -18.82 5.97 15.34
CA GLU A 378 -19.72 6.24 16.45
C GLU A 378 -21.16 5.97 15.99
N MET A 379 -21.90 5.16 16.74
CA MET A 379 -23.27 4.72 16.42
C MET A 379 -24.33 5.83 16.60
N THR A 380 -23.97 7.09 16.37
CA THR A 380 -24.87 8.26 16.41
C THR A 380 -25.24 8.68 15.00
N CYS A 381 -25.90 7.79 14.27
CA CYS A 381 -26.54 8.13 13.00
C CYS A 381 -28.05 8.28 13.25
N SER A 382 -28.59 9.48 13.03
CA SER A 382 -30.03 9.70 13.15
C SER A 382 -30.77 9.11 11.93
N ALA A 383 -32.06 8.83 12.07
CA ALA A 383 -32.89 8.40 10.94
C ALA A 383 -32.90 9.44 9.80
N GLY A 384 -32.71 10.74 10.12
CA GLY A 384 -32.57 11.82 9.13
C GLY A 384 -31.28 11.69 8.33
N ASP A 385 -30.16 11.43 8.99
CA ASP A 385 -28.86 11.22 8.32
C ASP A 385 -28.89 10.00 7.37
N LEU A 386 -29.65 8.96 7.74
CA LEU A 386 -29.87 7.79 6.87
C LEU A 386 -30.76 8.13 5.66
N ALA A 387 -31.81 8.93 5.87
CA ALA A 387 -32.71 9.36 4.80
C ALA A 387 -32.01 10.27 3.78
N ASP A 388 -31.16 11.19 4.24
CA ASP A 388 -30.39 12.10 3.37
C ASP A 388 -29.37 11.36 2.50
N ARG A 389 -28.93 10.17 2.94
CA ARG A 389 -28.04 9.27 2.18
C ARG A 389 -28.79 8.36 1.20
N ALA A 390 -30.12 8.33 1.24
CA ALA A 390 -30.89 7.46 0.37
C ALA A 390 -30.67 7.87 -1.09
N THR A 391 -30.04 6.98 -1.86
CA THR A 391 -29.87 7.17 -3.29
C THR A 391 -31.07 6.58 -4.01
N ASN A 392 -31.73 7.36 -4.87
CA ASN A 392 -32.84 6.87 -5.67
C ASN A 392 -32.30 6.10 -6.89
N TYR A 393 -32.36 4.77 -6.83
CA TYR A 393 -31.97 3.88 -7.94
C TYR A 393 -33.11 3.65 -8.95
N GLY A 394 -34.32 4.14 -8.69
CA GLY A 394 -35.52 3.82 -9.45
C GLY A 394 -36.26 2.59 -8.93
N ASP A 395 -37.44 2.33 -9.48
CA ASP A 395 -38.27 1.21 -9.06
C ASP A 395 -37.75 -0.11 -9.63
N ARG A 396 -37.52 -1.10 -8.74
CA ARG A 396 -37.11 -2.47 -9.07
C ARG A 396 -35.80 -2.57 -9.88
N VAL A 397 -34.88 -1.63 -9.68
CA VAL A 397 -33.55 -1.67 -10.29
C VAL A 397 -32.57 -2.36 -9.36
N VAL A 398 -31.85 -3.36 -9.85
CA VAL A 398 -30.76 -4.03 -9.10
C VAL A 398 -29.44 -3.31 -9.37
N PRO A 399 -28.82 -2.63 -8.37
CA PRO A 399 -27.53 -2.00 -8.57
C PRO A 399 -26.40 -3.00 -8.86
N GLU A 400 -25.38 -2.58 -9.62
CA GLU A 400 -24.23 -3.43 -10.01
C GLU A 400 -23.44 -3.98 -8.80
N TRP A 401 -23.49 -3.31 -7.66
CA TRP A 401 -22.79 -3.74 -6.44
C TRP A 401 -23.48 -4.91 -5.72
N VAL A 402 -24.75 -5.19 -6.03
CA VAL A 402 -25.51 -6.29 -5.42
C VAL A 402 -24.93 -7.64 -5.87
N ARG A 403 -24.64 -8.52 -4.90
CA ARG A 403 -24.05 -9.84 -5.10
C ARG A 403 -25.08 -10.96 -5.11
N PHE A 404 -26.09 -10.86 -4.24
CA PHE A 404 -27.17 -11.83 -4.16
C PHE A 404 -28.45 -11.18 -3.62
N LEU A 405 -29.57 -11.85 -3.86
CA LEU A 405 -30.89 -11.41 -3.41
C LEU A 405 -31.43 -12.37 -2.35
N THR A 406 -32.16 -11.83 -1.38
CA THR A 406 -32.98 -12.61 -0.45
C THR A 406 -34.41 -12.09 -0.48
N ALA A 407 -35.38 -12.99 -0.34
CA ALA A 407 -36.77 -12.62 -0.13
C ALA A 407 -37.22 -13.07 1.26
N ALA A 408 -37.64 -12.12 2.08
CA ALA A 408 -38.31 -12.39 3.34
C ALA A 408 -39.82 -12.43 3.10
N VAL A 409 -40.47 -13.52 3.53
CA VAL A 409 -41.93 -13.71 3.38
C VAL A 409 -42.55 -13.82 4.76
N ASP A 410 -43.34 -12.81 5.13
CA ASP A 410 -44.10 -12.80 6.38
C ASP A 410 -45.55 -13.24 6.13
N ILE A 411 -46.06 -14.12 7.00
CA ILE A 411 -47.38 -14.76 6.85
C ILE A 411 -48.38 -14.05 7.74
N GLN A 412 -49.25 -13.26 7.14
CA GLN A 412 -50.30 -12.56 7.84
C GLN A 412 -51.57 -13.42 7.81
N ALA A 413 -51.99 -13.93 8.97
CA ALA A 413 -53.21 -14.73 9.12
C ALA A 413 -54.43 -13.85 9.49
N GLY A 414 -55.64 -14.39 9.31
CA GLY A 414 -56.89 -13.73 9.72
C GLY A 414 -57.76 -13.26 8.55
N LYS A 415 -58.54 -12.20 8.78
CA LYS A 415 -59.53 -11.69 7.80
C LYS A 415 -58.90 -11.15 6.51
N ASN A 416 -57.66 -10.67 6.58
CA ASN A 416 -56.89 -10.15 5.44
C ASN A 416 -55.63 -10.99 5.22
N ALA A 417 -55.83 -12.31 5.06
CA ALA A 417 -54.73 -13.25 4.90
C ALA A 417 -53.91 -12.96 3.63
N ARG A 418 -52.58 -12.85 3.78
CA ARG A 418 -51.66 -12.55 2.69
C ARG A 418 -50.23 -12.95 3.06
N PHE A 419 -49.41 -13.17 2.03
CA PHE A 419 -47.97 -13.15 2.19
C PHE A 419 -47.47 -11.74 1.94
N VAL A 420 -46.71 -11.18 2.88
CA VAL A 420 -46.01 -9.90 2.71
C VAL A 420 -44.57 -10.22 2.33
N VAL A 421 -44.19 -9.87 1.11
CA VAL A 421 -42.88 -10.19 0.56
C VAL A 421 -42.03 -8.93 0.52
N GLN A 422 -40.81 -9.02 1.04
CA GLN A 422 -39.79 -8.00 0.88
C GLN A 422 -38.55 -8.62 0.24
N VAL A 423 -38.14 -8.07 -0.90
CA VAL A 423 -36.93 -8.48 -1.61
C VAL A 423 -35.81 -7.51 -1.30
N ILE A 424 -34.70 -8.05 -0.83
CA ILE A 424 -33.51 -7.31 -0.43
C ILE A 424 -32.33 -7.76 -1.29
N GLY A 425 -31.62 -6.80 -1.89
CA GLY A 425 -30.32 -7.03 -2.51
C GLY A 425 -29.20 -6.80 -1.51
N TRP A 426 -28.22 -7.71 -1.48
CA TRP A 426 -27.08 -7.68 -0.56
C TRP A 426 -25.78 -7.45 -1.31
N GLY A 427 -24.97 -6.54 -0.80
CA GLY A 427 -23.63 -6.21 -1.25
C GLY A 427 -22.56 -6.69 -0.27
N VAL A 428 -21.36 -6.15 -0.46
CA VAL A 428 -20.23 -6.35 0.45
C VAL A 428 -20.52 -5.63 1.78
N ASP A 429 -19.95 -6.10 2.89
CA ASP A 429 -20.09 -5.49 4.23
C ASP A 429 -21.54 -5.33 4.73
N LEU A 430 -22.44 -6.21 4.29
CA LEU A 430 -23.87 -6.19 4.62
C LEU A 430 -24.60 -4.91 4.15
N GLU A 431 -24.01 -4.18 3.19
CA GLU A 431 -24.73 -3.14 2.47
C GLU A 431 -25.96 -3.77 1.79
N HIS A 432 -27.12 -3.16 1.93
CA HIS A 432 -28.34 -3.70 1.36
C HIS A 432 -29.29 -2.63 0.85
N ILE A 433 -30.13 -3.04 -0.10
CA ILE A 433 -31.16 -2.20 -0.71
C ILE A 433 -32.47 -2.98 -0.76
N VAL A 434 -33.58 -2.29 -0.44
CA VAL A 434 -34.93 -2.85 -0.65
C VAL A 434 -35.29 -2.66 -2.11
N LEU A 435 -35.46 -3.76 -2.84
CA LEU A 435 -35.69 -3.75 -4.30
C LEU A 435 -37.18 -3.75 -4.65
N ASP A 436 -37.97 -4.55 -3.92
CA ASP A 436 -39.41 -4.69 -4.14
C ASP A 436 -40.07 -5.05 -2.82
N ARG A 437 -41.29 -4.57 -2.62
CA ARG A 437 -42.16 -4.94 -1.50
C ARG A 437 -43.58 -5.05 -2.00
N PHE A 438 -44.17 -6.23 -1.86
CA PHE A 438 -45.50 -6.51 -2.40
C PHE A 438 -46.24 -7.58 -1.58
N ASP A 439 -47.56 -7.60 -1.75
CA ASP A 439 -48.46 -8.52 -1.05
C ASP A 439 -49.02 -9.56 -2.03
N ILE A 440 -48.96 -10.84 -1.66
CA ILE A 440 -49.66 -11.93 -2.35
C ILE A 440 -50.92 -12.25 -1.55
N SER A 441 -52.07 -11.79 -2.04
CA SER A 441 -53.36 -11.94 -1.36
C SER A 441 -54.33 -12.87 -2.10
N GLN A 442 -54.19 -13.04 -3.41
CA GLN A 442 -55.09 -13.88 -4.20
C GLN A 442 -54.54 -15.30 -4.36
N SER A 443 -55.42 -16.28 -4.18
CA SER A 443 -55.14 -17.69 -4.42
C SER A 443 -55.41 -18.08 -5.87
N ASN A 444 -54.67 -19.05 -6.39
CA ASN A 444 -54.97 -19.71 -7.68
C ASN A 444 -56.22 -20.63 -7.60
N ARG A 445 -56.82 -20.78 -6.42
CA ARG A 445 -58.04 -21.58 -6.23
C ARG A 445 -59.25 -20.95 -6.93
N PRO A 446 -60.20 -21.75 -7.48
CA PRO A 446 -61.38 -21.24 -8.16
C PRO A 446 -62.23 -20.32 -7.27
N GLY A 447 -62.79 -19.26 -7.87
CA GLY A 447 -63.78 -18.39 -7.19
C GLY A 447 -63.25 -17.09 -6.60
N ASN A 448 -62.09 -16.59 -7.07
CA ASN A 448 -61.49 -15.33 -6.62
C ASN A 448 -61.36 -15.26 -5.09
N VAL A 449 -60.71 -16.28 -4.54
CA VAL A 449 -60.58 -16.46 -3.09
C VAL A 449 -59.23 -15.97 -2.58
N GLN A 450 -59.21 -15.53 -1.34
CA GLN A 450 -58.01 -15.08 -0.66
C GLN A 450 -57.14 -16.28 -0.24
N VAL A 451 -55.82 -16.06 -0.20
CA VAL A 451 -54.87 -17.05 0.32
C VAL A 451 -55.21 -17.38 1.78
N LYS A 452 -55.10 -18.65 2.15
CA LYS A 452 -55.25 -19.19 3.50
C LYS A 452 -54.15 -20.22 3.74
N PRO A 453 -52.91 -19.77 3.98
CA PRO A 453 -51.72 -20.65 4.02
C PRO A 453 -51.79 -21.72 5.11
N GLY A 454 -52.53 -21.45 6.20
CA GLY A 454 -52.75 -22.42 7.28
C GLY A 454 -53.84 -23.46 7.00
N SER A 455 -54.56 -23.36 5.88
CA SER A 455 -55.66 -24.28 5.53
C SER A 455 -55.48 -24.96 4.19
N TYR A 456 -54.73 -24.37 3.26
CA TYR A 456 -54.55 -24.88 1.89
C TYR A 456 -53.07 -24.84 1.53
N VAL A 457 -52.50 -26.01 1.24
CA VAL A 457 -51.07 -26.16 0.94
C VAL A 457 -50.74 -25.56 -0.43
N GLU A 458 -51.70 -25.57 -1.36
CA GLU A 458 -51.53 -25.05 -2.72
C GLU A 458 -51.27 -23.53 -2.75
N ASP A 459 -51.67 -22.80 -1.70
CA ASP A 459 -51.39 -21.37 -1.59
C ASP A 459 -49.88 -21.10 -1.39
N TRP A 460 -49.10 -22.08 -0.95
CA TRP A 460 -47.64 -21.96 -0.83
C TRP A 460 -46.93 -22.01 -2.18
N ASP A 461 -47.53 -22.63 -3.20
CA ASP A 461 -46.95 -22.67 -4.55
C ASP A 461 -46.81 -21.26 -5.16
N LEU A 462 -47.63 -20.31 -4.70
CA LEU A 462 -47.56 -18.90 -5.08
C LEU A 462 -46.22 -18.26 -4.71
N ILE A 463 -45.54 -18.72 -3.64
CA ILE A 463 -44.19 -18.23 -3.31
C ILE A 463 -43.20 -18.65 -4.39
N THR A 464 -43.30 -19.89 -4.86
CA THR A 464 -42.44 -20.40 -5.93
C THR A 464 -42.66 -19.62 -7.22
N GLU A 465 -43.91 -19.39 -7.60
CA GLU A 465 -44.26 -18.72 -8.85
C GLU A 465 -43.98 -17.21 -8.82
N GLN A 466 -44.39 -16.53 -7.76
CA GLN A 466 -44.41 -15.06 -7.69
C GLN A 466 -43.21 -14.45 -6.95
N VAL A 467 -42.39 -15.27 -6.27
CA VAL A 467 -41.18 -14.80 -5.59
C VAL A 467 -39.94 -15.46 -6.17
N ILE A 468 -39.85 -16.80 -6.14
CA ILE A 468 -38.63 -17.52 -6.54
C ILE A 468 -38.39 -17.44 -8.05
N LYS A 469 -39.43 -17.65 -8.86
CA LYS A 469 -39.34 -17.63 -10.33
C LYS A 469 -39.49 -16.24 -10.94
N LYS A 470 -39.82 -15.22 -10.13
CA LYS A 470 -40.05 -13.85 -10.61
C LYS A 470 -38.71 -13.22 -10.99
N ALA A 471 -38.57 -12.87 -12.26
CA ALA A 471 -37.46 -12.05 -12.72
C ALA A 471 -37.65 -10.60 -12.23
N ILE A 472 -36.59 -10.01 -11.70
CA ILE A 472 -36.51 -8.57 -11.47
C ILE A 472 -35.89 -7.98 -12.74
N PRO A 473 -36.59 -7.05 -13.42
CA PRO A 473 -36.19 -6.54 -14.73
C PRO A 473 -34.88 -5.74 -14.71
#